data_AF-A0A1G7YVF1-F1
#
_entry.id   AF-A0A1G7YVF1-F1
#
_cell.length_a   1.000
_cell.length_b   1.000
_cell.length_c   1.000
_cell.angle_alpha   90.00
_cell.angle_beta   90.00
_cell.angle_gamma   90.00
#
_symmetry.space_group_name_H-M   'P 1'
#
loop_
_entity.id
_entity.type
_entity.pdbx_description
1 polymer ?
#
loop_
_entity_poly.entity_id
_entity_poly.type
_entity_poly.pdbx_seq_one_letter_code
_entity_poly.pdbx_strand_id
1 'polypeptide(L)' 'MRTTVTIDDDVLEAAKAMASQQNKPIGKIISDLARRSLARPRPREMRNGIPLLPSRAAARLVTLETVNALRDEQP' A
#
# COMPACT_ATOMS: atom_id res chain seq x y z
N MET A 1 -22.56 -4.07 -2.88
CA MET A 1 -23.58 -3.78 -1.86
C MET A 1 -23.79 -2.28 -1.80
N ARG A 2 -25.04 -1.81 -1.66
CA ARG A 2 -25.36 -0.39 -1.45
C ARG A 2 -25.86 -0.23 -0.01
N THR A 3 -25.22 0.67 0.73
CA THR A 3 -25.50 0.91 2.14
C THR A 3 -25.37 2.40 2.39
N THR A 4 -26.20 2.94 3.26
CA THR A 4 -26.12 4.34 3.71
C THR A 4 -25.32 4.37 5.01
N VAL A 5 -24.30 5.24 5.07
CA VAL A 5 -23.47 5.45 6.25
C VAL A 5 -23.35 6.95 6.50
N THR A 6 -23.29 7.35 7.76
CA THR A 6 -22.96 8.72 8.15
C THR A 6 -21.44 8.87 8.18
N ILE A 7 -20.91 9.95 7.62
CA ILE A 7 -19.49 10.30 7.63
C ILE A 7 -19.33 11.78 7.95
N ASP A 8 -18.23 12.15 8.58
CA ASP A 8 -17.89 13.54 8.88
C ASP A 8 -17.55 14.32 7.59
N ASP A 9 -17.78 15.64 7.62
CA ASP A 9 -17.61 16.51 6.45
C ASP A 9 -16.16 16.55 5.95
N ASP A 10 -15.18 16.52 6.86
CA ASP A 10 -13.76 16.50 6.52
C ASP A 10 -13.36 15.21 5.78
N VAL A 11 -13.91 14.07 6.20
CA VAL A 11 -13.72 12.77 5.53
C VAL A 11 -14.35 12.79 4.14
N LEU A 12 -15.55 13.38 4.00
CA LEU A 12 -16.22 13.50 2.70
C LEU A 12 -15.40 14.36 1.73
N GLU A 13 -14.89 15.50 2.18
CA GLU A 13 -14.05 16.38 1.35
C GLU A 13 -12.74 15.71 0.93
N ALA A 14 -12.07 15.02 1.85
CA ALA A 14 -10.88 14.24 1.53
C ALA A 14 -11.18 13.14 0.49
N ALA A 15 -12.31 12.44 0.63
CA ALA A 15 -12.71 11.41 -0.31
C ALA A 15 -13.03 11.97 -1.72
N LYS A 16 -13.65 13.16 -1.81
CA LYS A 16 -13.90 13.86 -3.08
C LYS A 16 -12.58 14.23 -3.77
N ALA A 17 -11.62 14.79 -3.03
CA ALA A 17 -10.31 15.15 -3.58
C ALA A 17 -9.58 13.91 -4.15
N MET A 18 -9.58 12.81 -3.42
CA MET A 18 -9.00 11.53 -3.87
C MET A 18 -9.73 10.93 -5.08
N ALA A 19 -11.05 11.04 -5.12
CA ALA A 19 -11.88 10.56 -6.24
C ALA A 19 -11.54 11.30 -7.54
N SER A 20 -11.41 12.63 -7.48
CA SER A 20 -11.00 13.47 -8.61
C SER A 20 -9.58 13.13 -9.07
N GLN A 21 -8.62 13.00 -8.14
CA GLN A 21 -7.23 12.69 -8.47
C GLN A 21 -7.06 11.32 -9.12
N GLN A 22 -7.82 10.31 -8.67
CA GLN A 22 -7.69 8.93 -9.13
C GLN A 22 -8.68 8.56 -10.25
N ASN A 23 -9.55 9.49 -10.66
CA ASN A 23 -10.65 9.25 -11.59
C ASN A 23 -11.50 8.02 -11.21
N LYS A 24 -11.92 7.95 -9.94
CA LYS A 24 -12.72 6.84 -9.38
C LYS A 24 -13.98 7.35 -8.68
N PRO A 25 -15.08 6.58 -8.67
CA PRO A 25 -16.27 6.94 -7.90
C PRO A 25 -15.97 7.07 -6.39
N ILE A 26 -16.57 8.05 -5.73
CA ILE A 26 -16.34 8.30 -4.29
C ILE A 26 -16.64 7.09 -3.41
N GLY A 27 -17.71 6.35 -3.70
CA GLY A 27 -18.04 5.12 -2.97
C GLY A 27 -16.97 4.04 -3.11
N LYS A 28 -16.23 4.00 -4.23
CA LYS A 28 -15.10 3.10 -4.43
C LYS A 28 -13.90 3.52 -3.58
N ILE A 29 -13.60 4.81 -3.52
CA ILE A 29 -12.55 5.36 -2.64
C ILE A 29 -12.84 5.03 -1.18
N ILE A 30 -14.06 5.32 -0.69
CA ILE A 30 -14.46 5.04 0.70
C ILE A 30 -14.37 3.53 1.00
N SER A 31 -14.86 2.68 0.08
CA SER A 31 -14.78 1.22 0.25
C SER A 31 -13.34 0.71 0.31
N ASP A 32 -12.44 1.26 -0.51
CA ASP A 32 -11.04 0.88 -0.51
C ASP A 32 -10.32 1.37 0.75
N LEU A 33 -10.63 2.57 1.25
CA LEU A 33 -10.12 3.09 2.52
C LEU A 33 -10.57 2.23 3.71
N ALA A 34 -11.87 1.89 3.77
CA ALA A 34 -12.41 1.01 4.80
C ALA A 34 -11.77 -0.39 4.74
N ARG A 35 -11.53 -0.94 3.55
CA ARG A 35 -10.82 -2.22 3.41
C ARG A 35 -9.39 -2.15 3.94
N ARG A 36 -8.69 -1.04 3.68
CA ARG A 36 -7.32 -0.84 4.17
C ARG A 36 -7.27 -0.69 5.69
N SER A 37 -8.24 -0.02 6.31
CA SER A 37 -8.29 0.11 7.77
C SER A 37 -8.61 -1.21 8.47
N LEU A 38 -9.44 -2.06 7.86
CA LEU A 38 -9.75 -3.40 8.36
C LEU A 38 -8.60 -4.40 8.14
N ALA A 39 -7.63 -4.09 7.27
CA ALA A 39 -6.47 -4.94 7.07
C ALA A 39 -5.57 -4.91 8.31
N ARG A 40 -5.57 -5.98 9.09
CA ARG A 40 -4.68 -6.11 10.26
C ARG A 40 -3.23 -6.07 9.77
N PRO A 41 -2.37 -5.17 10.29
CA PRO A 41 -0.96 -5.22 9.98
C PRO A 41 -0.44 -6.60 10.39
N ARG A 42 0.19 -7.30 9.45
CA ARG A 42 0.86 -8.55 9.79
C ARG A 42 1.94 -8.23 10.82
N PRO A 43 2.02 -8.97 11.95
CA PRO A 43 3.10 -8.77 12.90
C PRO A 43 4.42 -8.92 12.14
N ARG A 44 5.23 -7.86 12.19
CA ARG A 44 6.58 -7.90 11.64
C ARG A 44 7.45 -8.63 12.65
N GLU A 45 8.21 -9.60 12.19
CA GLU A 45 9.22 -10.24 13.01
C GLU A 45 10.24 -9.19 13.44
N MET A 46 10.62 -9.18 14.71
CA MET A 46 11.57 -8.23 15.27
C MET A 46 12.87 -8.95 15.55
N ARG A 47 14.01 -8.36 15.17
CA ARG A 47 15.33 -8.84 15.57
C ARG A 47 16.12 -7.67 16.13
N ASN A 48 16.51 -7.76 17.40
CA ASN A 48 17.26 -6.71 18.11
C ASN A 48 16.57 -5.33 18.04
N GLY A 49 15.24 -5.27 18.15
CA GLY A 49 14.47 -4.02 18.08
C GLY A 49 14.23 -3.47 16.67
N ILE A 50 14.71 -4.15 15.62
CA ILE A 50 14.53 -3.74 14.23
C ILE A 50 13.47 -4.63 13.56
N PRO A 51 12.46 -4.06 12.87
CA PRO A 51 11.51 -4.83 12.08
C PRO A 51 12.22 -5.52 10.92
N LEU A 52 12.17 -6.84 10.90
CA LEU A 52 12.61 -7.62 9.75
C LEU A 52 11.66 -7.39 8.58
N LEU A 53 12.25 -7.23 7.40
CA LEU A 53 11.49 -7.26 6.16
C LEU A 53 10.94 -8.68 5.95
N PRO A 54 9.69 -8.82 5.49
CA PRO A 54 9.12 -10.13 5.27
C PRO A 54 9.96 -10.90 4.24
N SER A 55 10.40 -12.09 4.62
CA SER A 55 11.06 -13.01 3.69
C SER A 55 10.06 -13.32 2.57
N ARG A 56 10.45 -13.05 1.32
CA ARG A 56 9.71 -13.52 0.16
C ARG A 56 10.30 -14.88 -0.20
N ALA A 57 9.54 -15.95 0.00
CA ALA A 57 9.98 -17.32 -0.32
C ALA A 57 10.44 -17.49 -1.79
N ALA A 58 10.01 -16.60 -2.68
CA ALA A 58 10.40 -16.56 -4.10
C ALA A 58 11.36 -15.41 -4.45
N ALA A 59 11.95 -14.71 -3.48
CA ALA A 59 12.95 -13.68 -3.80
C ALA A 59 14.20 -14.34 -4.38
N ARG A 60 14.56 -13.91 -5.60
CA ARG A 60 15.84 -14.26 -6.22
C ARG A 60 16.96 -13.63 -5.39
N LEU A 61 18.01 -14.40 -5.11
CA LEU A 61 19.23 -13.87 -4.51
C LEU A 61 19.79 -12.78 -5.43
N VAL A 62 19.96 -11.58 -4.89
CA VAL A 62 20.59 -10.46 -5.61
C VAL A 62 22.07 -10.45 -5.26
N THR A 63 22.92 -10.69 -6.26
CA THR A 63 24.38 -10.69 -6.11
C THR A 63 24.98 -9.36 -6.58
N LEU A 64 26.25 -9.11 -6.22
CA LEU A 64 27.00 -7.97 -6.74
C LEU A 64 27.13 -8.01 -8.27
N GLU A 65 27.23 -9.19 -8.88
CA GLU A 65 27.26 -9.30 -10.35
C GLU A 65 25.94 -8.80 -10.96
N THR A 66 24.81 -9.15 -10.36
CA THR A 66 23.48 -8.68 -10.81
C THR A 66 23.38 -7.16 -10.72
N VAL A 67 23.90 -6.57 -9.64
CA VAL A 67 23.89 -5.11 -9.42
C VAL A 67 24.78 -4.41 -10.45
N ASN A 68 25.98 -4.92 -10.69
CA ASN A 68 26.91 -4.31 -11.64
C ASN A 68 26.38 -4.39 -13.08
N ALA A 69 25.82 -5.54 -13.48
CA ALA A 69 25.19 -5.68 -14.81
C ALA A 69 24.10 -4.61 -15.06
N LEU A 70 23.21 -4.39 -14.09
CA LEU A 70 22.16 -3.36 -14.21
C LEU A 70 22.70 -1.93 -14.25
N ARG A 71 23.82 -1.65 -13.57
CA ARG A 71 24.48 -0.33 -13.60
C ARG A 71 25.11 -0.06 -14.95
N ASP A 72 25.75 -1.08 -15.53
CA ASP A 72 26.43 -0.98 -16.81
C ASP A 72 25.43 -0.92 -17.99
N GLU A 73 24.21 -1.42 -17.81
CA GLU A 73 23.10 -1.36 -18.78
C GLU A 73 22.36 0.00 -18.80
N GLN A 74 22.50 0.85 -17.78
CA GLN A 74 21.91 2.19 -17.77
C GLN A 74 22.93 3.22 -18.31
N PRO A 75 22.59 3.99 -19.36
CA PRO A 75 23.47 5.02 -19.91
C PRO A 75 23.70 6.20 -18.96
#